data_AF-W2HPN4-F1
#
_entry.id   AF-W2HPN4-F1
#
_cell.length_a   1.000
_cell.length_b   1.000
_cell.length_c   1.000
_cell.angle_alpha   90.00
_cell.angle_beta   90.00
_cell.angle_gamma   90.00
#
_symmetry.space_group_name_H-M   'P 1'
#
loop_
_entity.id
_entity.type
_entity.pdbx_description
1 polymer ?
#
loop_
_entity_poly.entity_id
_entity_poly.type
_entity_poly.pdbx_seq_one_letter_code
_entity_poly.pdbx_strand_id
1 'polypeptide(L)'
;MPCSDDILLLSQVLETKPWAYPQLMDGWQEVCDQLRQHSDFNLDKTAGACQARVVLLLDHLRAGNVAALRKSGTSQEYERKRELLTEVQAKITAFEEFQEDLRKRRGEPTPPSNVTQHEAAVAKVGEVAAAIAVAEATGEADRDGQRRLELLEIKMERELAEQRRYADEQVRQLERLQRAQLEAQQNQHAQLLATIQQQQAMMLDLIKSVAAQSKKD
;
A
#
# COMPACT_ATOMS: atom_id res chain seq x y z
N MET A 1 19.49 9.90 2.14
CA MET A 1 19.96 8.92 3.16
C MET A 1 18.77 8.65 4.07
N PRO A 2 18.34 7.39 4.29
CA PRO A 2 17.10 7.10 5.00
C PRO A 2 17.02 7.70 6.41
N CYS A 3 18.16 7.93 7.07
CA CYS A 3 18.20 8.57 8.40
C CYS A 3 17.80 10.04 8.40
N SER A 4 18.31 10.81 7.43
CA SER A 4 18.02 12.24 7.33
C SER A 4 16.55 12.45 6.96
N ASP A 5 16.00 11.57 6.10
CA ASP A 5 14.57 11.52 5.81
C ASP A 5 13.74 11.18 7.08
N ASP A 6 14.12 10.16 7.86
CA ASP A 6 13.44 9.82 9.12
C ASP A 6 13.41 11.01 10.10
N ILE A 7 14.52 11.73 10.24
CA ILE A 7 14.61 12.91 11.13
C ILE A 7 13.64 14.00 10.69
N LEU A 8 13.57 14.27 9.38
CA LEU A 8 12.65 15.27 8.83
C LEU A 8 11.19 14.85 9.04
N LEU A 9 10.85 13.59 8.74
CA LEU A 9 9.54 13.01 8.98
C LEU A 9 9.10 13.17 10.44
N LEU A 10 9.97 12.78 11.38
CA LEU A 10 9.64 12.85 12.81
C LEU A 10 9.50 14.30 13.31
N SER A 11 10.31 15.21 12.79
CA SER A 11 10.19 16.64 13.08
C SER A 11 8.84 17.19 12.61
N GLN A 12 8.42 16.84 11.40
CA GLN A 12 7.13 17.25 10.87
C GLN A 12 5.97 16.65 11.66
N VAL A 13 6.08 15.39 12.08
CA VAL A 13 5.07 14.71 12.90
C VAL A 13 4.89 15.39 14.26
N LEU A 14 5.96 15.86 14.90
CA LEU A 14 5.89 16.63 16.15
C LEU A 14 5.24 18.00 15.97
N GLU A 15 5.44 18.64 14.82
CA GLU A 15 4.83 19.93 14.49
C GLU A 15 3.34 19.77 14.20
N THR A 16 2.98 18.87 13.29
CA THR A 16 1.60 18.65 12.83
C THR A 16 0.76 17.95 13.90
N LYS A 17 1.34 17.04 14.69
CA LYS A 17 0.66 16.23 15.72
C LYS A 17 -0.55 15.46 15.16
N PRO A 18 -0.33 14.54 14.21
CA PRO A 18 -1.42 13.88 13.49
C PRO A 18 -2.40 13.12 14.40
N TRP A 19 -1.95 12.64 15.57
CA TRP A 19 -2.79 11.98 16.57
C TRP A 19 -3.84 12.91 17.22
N ALA A 20 -3.66 14.22 17.14
CA ALA A 20 -4.57 15.21 17.72
C ALA A 20 -5.75 15.56 16.80
N TYR A 21 -5.75 15.09 15.55
CA TYR A 21 -6.81 15.36 14.59
C TYR A 21 -8.06 14.53 14.88
N PRO A 22 -9.28 15.06 14.66
CA PRO A 22 -10.52 14.28 14.79
C PRO A 22 -10.54 13.07 13.85
N GLN A 23 -10.03 13.24 12.63
CA GLN A 23 -9.79 12.16 11.68
C GLN A 23 -8.29 11.96 11.54
N LEU A 24 -7.79 10.83 12.03
CA LEU A 24 -6.36 10.54 12.10
C LEU A 24 -5.65 10.73 10.74
N MET A 25 -6.29 10.28 9.66
CA MET A 25 -5.69 10.33 8.32
C MET A 25 -5.57 11.74 7.76
N ASP A 26 -6.41 12.69 8.18
CA ASP A 26 -6.29 14.10 7.77
C ASP A 26 -5.00 14.70 8.33
N GLY A 27 -4.66 14.38 9.57
CA GLY A 27 -3.39 14.80 10.18
C GLY A 27 -2.18 14.21 9.47
N TRP A 28 -2.25 12.94 9.05
CA TRP A 28 -1.17 12.32 8.26
C TRP A 28 -1.09 12.86 6.84
N GLN A 29 -2.22 13.28 6.26
CA GLN A 29 -2.24 13.96 4.97
C GLN A 29 -1.54 15.32 5.06
N GLU A 30 -1.79 16.07 6.14
CA GLU A 30 -1.09 17.35 6.39
C GLU A 30 0.43 17.13 6.56
N VAL A 31 0.87 16.14 7.35
CA VAL A 31 2.30 15.78 7.45
C VAL A 31 2.90 15.54 6.06
N CYS A 32 2.18 14.79 5.23
CA CYS A 32 2.62 14.46 3.88
C CYS A 32 2.71 15.70 2.98
N ASP A 33 1.75 16.61 3.08
CA ASP A 33 1.71 17.83 2.27
C ASP A 33 2.86 18.78 2.64
N GLN A 34 3.21 18.87 3.92
CA GLN A 34 4.40 19.59 4.38
C GLN A 34 5.70 18.95 3.90
N LEU A 35 5.83 17.62 3.98
CA LEU A 35 7.02 16.90 3.49
C LEU A 35 7.24 17.03 1.98
N ARG A 36 6.19 17.28 1.19
CA ARG A 36 6.33 17.55 -0.26
C ARG A 36 7.00 18.88 -0.57
N GLN A 37 6.99 19.83 0.36
CA GLN A 37 7.67 21.12 0.20
C GLN A 37 9.19 20.98 0.32
N HIS A 38 9.68 19.87 0.87
CA HIS A 38 11.11 19.58 0.98
C HIS A 38 11.60 18.79 -0.24
N SER A 39 12.43 19.42 -1.08
CA SER A 39 13.05 18.81 -2.26
C SER A 39 13.93 17.61 -1.90
N ASP A 40 14.50 17.62 -0.70
CA ASP A 40 15.53 16.68 -0.28
C ASP A 40 14.95 15.43 0.41
N PHE A 41 13.62 15.37 0.58
CA PHE A 41 12.92 14.23 1.18
C PHE A 41 12.63 13.14 0.14
N ASN A 42 13.15 11.94 0.36
CA ASN A 42 13.18 10.86 -0.63
C ASN A 42 12.27 9.67 -0.34
N LEU A 43 11.60 9.64 0.81
CA LEU A 43 10.63 8.58 1.13
C LEU A 43 9.30 8.80 0.41
N ASP A 44 8.51 7.74 0.28
CA ASP A 44 7.17 7.81 -0.32
C ASP A 44 6.28 8.80 0.44
N LYS A 45 5.88 9.86 -0.27
CA LYS A 45 5.08 10.97 0.25
C LYS A 45 3.59 10.64 0.14
N THR A 46 3.16 9.57 0.80
CA THR A 46 1.74 9.27 1.04
C THR A 46 1.47 9.23 2.54
N ALA A 47 0.26 9.61 2.96
CA ALA A 47 -0.12 9.64 4.37
C ALA A 47 0.09 8.27 5.05
N GLY A 48 -0.35 7.19 4.40
CA GLY A 48 -0.19 5.82 4.90
C GLY A 48 1.28 5.37 4.98
N ALA A 49 2.11 5.73 4.00
CA ALA A 49 3.53 5.40 4.04
C ALA A 49 4.28 6.14 5.16
N CYS A 50 3.96 7.43 5.37
CA CYS A 50 4.51 8.22 6.47
C CYS A 50 4.12 7.62 7.83
N GLN A 51 2.85 7.27 8.00
CA GLN A 51 2.36 6.62 9.23
C GLN A 51 3.07 5.29 9.47
N ALA A 52 3.07 4.39 8.47
CA ALA A 52 3.69 3.07 8.60
C ALA A 52 5.19 3.17 8.94
N ARG A 53 5.88 4.16 8.37
CA ARG A 53 7.29 4.42 8.67
C ARG A 53 7.49 4.84 10.13
N VAL A 54 6.68 5.75 10.66
CA VAL A 54 6.79 6.18 12.07
C VAL A 54 6.47 5.02 13.02
N VAL A 55 5.41 4.24 12.73
CA VAL A 55 5.05 3.06 13.54
C VAL A 55 6.22 2.07 13.60
N LEU A 56 6.83 1.74 12.45
CA LEU A 56 7.99 0.86 12.39
C LEU A 56 9.18 1.39 13.22
N LEU A 57 9.44 2.69 13.18
CA LEU A 57 10.52 3.30 13.95
C LEU A 57 10.24 3.28 15.46
N LEU A 58 8.99 3.51 15.88
CA LEU A 58 8.57 3.39 17.28
C LEU A 58 8.65 1.94 17.76
N ASP A 59 8.29 0.96 16.93
CA ASP A 59 8.44 -0.46 17.24
C ASP A 59 9.91 -0.82 17.47
N HIS A 60 10.81 -0.34 16.62
CA HIS A 60 12.25 -0.53 16.83
C HIS A 60 12.76 0.15 18.10
N LEU A 61 12.25 1.34 18.45
CA LEU A 61 12.60 2.01 19.71
C LEU A 61 12.15 1.18 20.91
N ARG A 62 10.89 0.75 20.94
CA ARG A 62 10.30 -0.06 22.02
C ARG A 62 11.01 -1.40 22.20
N ALA A 63 11.36 -2.05 21.09
CA ALA A 63 12.12 -3.30 21.09
C ALA A 63 13.62 -3.12 21.42
N GLY A 64 14.10 -1.89 21.65
CA GLY A 64 15.52 -1.62 21.88
C GLY A 64 16.42 -1.98 20.69
N ASN A 65 15.88 -2.01 19.47
CA ASN A 65 16.60 -2.42 18.25
C ASN A 65 17.50 -1.28 17.72
N VAL A 66 18.57 -1.01 18.45
CA VAL A 66 19.58 0.02 18.13
C VAL A 66 20.18 -0.20 16.75
N ALA A 67 20.40 -1.47 16.36
CA ALA A 67 20.97 -1.81 15.06
C ALA A 67 20.08 -1.36 13.90
N ALA A 68 18.77 -1.60 13.97
CA ALA A 68 17.82 -1.14 12.95
C ALA A 68 17.72 0.40 12.89
N LEU A 69 17.72 1.06 14.04
CA LEU A 69 17.66 2.52 14.11
C LEU A 69 18.95 3.20 13.61
N ARG A 70 20.12 2.56 13.76
CA ARG A 70 21.42 3.09 13.34
C ARG A 70 21.82 2.70 11.91
N LYS A 71 21.13 1.72 11.30
CA LYS A 71 21.54 1.03 10.05
C LYS A 71 21.95 1.97 8.91
N SER A 72 21.34 3.14 8.82
CA SER A 72 21.76 4.22 7.94
C SER A 72 21.92 5.48 8.78
N GLY A 73 23.07 6.15 8.73
CA GLY A 73 23.29 7.44 9.39
C GLY A 73 24.54 7.50 10.26
N THR A 74 24.99 8.72 10.55
CA THR A 74 26.06 9.03 11.49
C THR A 74 25.60 8.83 12.93
N SER A 75 26.54 8.83 13.90
CA SER A 75 26.18 8.74 15.33
C SER A 75 25.29 9.90 15.76
N GLN A 76 25.54 11.10 15.24
CA GLN A 76 24.77 12.30 15.54
C GLN A 76 23.34 12.21 14.98
N GLU A 77 23.18 11.75 13.74
CA GLU A 77 21.85 11.53 13.16
C GLU A 77 21.06 10.47 13.93
N TYR A 78 21.73 9.40 14.37
CA TYR A 78 21.09 8.38 15.22
C TYR A 78 20.62 8.96 16.55
N GLU A 79 21.44 9.74 17.24
CA GLU A 79 21.08 10.37 18.51
C GLU A 79 19.89 11.32 18.33
N ARG A 80 19.94 12.19 17.31
CA ARG A 80 18.84 13.10 17.01
C ARG A 80 17.55 12.37 16.68
N LYS A 81 17.62 11.31 15.88
CA LYS A 81 16.46 10.47 15.56
C LYS A 81 15.87 9.83 16.82
N ARG A 82 16.71 9.33 17.72
CA ARG A 82 16.27 8.71 18.98
C ARG A 82 15.60 9.70 19.92
N GLU A 83 16.11 10.94 20.02
CA GLU A 83 15.48 12.02 20.76
C GLU A 83 14.07 12.30 20.23
N LEU A 84 13.95 12.49 18.91
CA LEU A 84 12.68 12.75 18.25
C LEU A 84 11.68 11.60 18.46
N LEU A 85 12.11 10.34 18.34
CA LEU A 85 11.24 9.19 18.58
C LEU A 85 10.75 9.11 20.03
N THR A 86 11.64 9.38 20.99
CA THR A 86 11.26 9.44 22.42
C THR A 86 10.23 10.54 22.65
N GLU A 87 10.42 11.71 22.04
CA GLU A 87 9.48 12.83 22.15
C GLU A 87 8.12 12.50 21.52
N VAL A 88 8.11 11.94 20.30
CA VAL A 88 6.88 11.52 19.62
C VAL A 88 6.11 10.51 20.48
N GLN A 89 6.79 9.49 20.99
CA GLN A 89 6.19 8.49 21.88
C GLN A 89 5.56 9.14 23.12
N ALA A 90 6.30 10.02 23.80
CA ALA A 90 5.81 10.70 25.00
C ALA A 90 4.58 11.58 24.70
N LYS A 91 4.55 12.29 23.56
CA LYS A 91 3.42 13.13 23.17
C LYS A 91 2.17 12.33 22.81
N ILE A 92 2.34 11.18 22.14
CA ILE A 92 1.23 10.27 21.82
C ILE A 92 0.65 9.72 23.12
N THR A 93 1.49 9.15 24.00
CA THR A 93 1.04 8.59 25.28
C THR A 93 0.33 9.64 26.13
N ALA A 94 0.90 10.85 26.27
CA ALA A 94 0.25 11.93 27.04
C ALA A 94 -1.10 12.36 26.44
N PHE A 95 -1.25 12.31 25.11
CA PHE A 95 -2.52 12.62 24.45
C PHE A 95 -3.56 11.53 24.68
N GLU A 96 -3.16 10.26 24.60
CA GLU A 96 -4.03 9.11 24.89
C GLU A 96 -4.52 9.17 26.35
N GLU A 97 -3.62 9.41 27.31
CA GLU A 97 -3.97 9.59 28.72
C GLU A 97 -4.96 10.75 28.93
N PHE A 98 -4.72 11.88 28.27
CA PHE A 98 -5.63 13.04 28.31
C PHE A 98 -7.02 12.70 27.75
N GLN A 99 -7.09 11.95 26.64
CA GLN A 99 -8.35 11.53 26.04
C GLN A 99 -9.10 10.53 26.94
N GLU A 100 -8.40 9.58 27.55
CA GLU A 100 -9.00 8.65 28.51
C GLU A 100 -9.58 9.39 29.71
N ASP A 101 -8.87 10.38 30.26
CA ASP A 101 -9.35 11.17 31.39
C ASP A 101 -10.57 12.03 31.05
N LEU A 102 -10.60 12.60 29.84
CA LEU A 102 -11.80 13.28 29.33
C LEU A 102 -12.98 12.31 29.18
N ARG A 103 -12.75 11.09 28.71
CA ARG A 103 -13.79 10.06 28.55
C ARG A 103 -14.36 9.62 29.89
N LYS A 104 -13.50 9.35 30.89
CA LYS A 104 -13.90 9.02 32.27
C LYS A 104 -14.78 10.10 32.87
N ARG A 105 -14.46 11.38 32.65
CA ARG A 105 -15.28 12.52 33.11
C ARG A 105 -16.65 12.61 32.41
N ARG A 106 -16.75 12.17 31.16
CA ARG A 106 -18.01 12.13 30.40
C ARG A 106 -18.90 10.92 30.69
N GLY A 107 -18.40 9.91 31.40
CA GLY A 107 -19.15 8.69 31.70
C GLY A 107 -19.39 7.80 30.49
N GLU A 108 -18.60 7.96 29.42
CA GLU A 108 -18.68 7.12 28.22
C GLU A 108 -18.06 5.73 28.49
N PRO A 109 -18.69 4.63 28.01
CA PRO A 109 -18.12 3.30 28.13
C PRO A 109 -16.75 3.26 27.44
N THR A 110 -15.74 2.73 28.12
CA THR A 110 -14.43 2.48 27.54
C THR A 110 -14.58 1.47 26.39
N PRO A 111 -14.22 1.83 25.14
CA PRO A 111 -14.07 0.82 24.10
C PRO A 111 -12.97 -0.18 24.52
N PRO A 112 -13.03 -1.45 24.09
CA PRO A 112 -11.97 -2.40 24.35
C PRO A 112 -10.68 -1.83 23.76
N SER A 113 -9.75 -1.51 24.66
CA SER A 113 -8.53 -0.80 24.32
C SER A 113 -7.74 -1.61 23.30
N ASN A 114 -7.58 -1.05 22.10
CA ASN A 114 -6.63 -1.50 21.09
C ASN A 114 -5.23 -1.07 21.57
N VAL A 115 -4.82 -1.61 22.72
CA VAL A 115 -3.47 -1.46 23.26
C VAL A 115 -2.54 -2.10 22.25
N THR A 116 -1.67 -1.30 21.62
CA THR A 116 -0.51 -1.85 20.93
C THR A 116 0.26 -2.75 21.90
N GLN A 117 0.44 -3.99 21.47
CA GLN A 117 0.70 -5.21 22.24
C GLN A 117 2.02 -5.28 23.06
N HIS A 118 2.62 -4.16 23.47
CA HIS A 118 3.97 -4.20 24.07
C HIS A 118 4.07 -3.84 25.55
N GLU A 119 3.22 -2.96 26.10
CA GLU A 119 3.39 -2.50 27.49
C GLU A 119 2.64 -3.32 28.55
N ALA A 120 1.68 -4.16 28.16
CA ALA A 120 1.00 -5.07 29.09
C ALA A 120 1.86 -6.28 29.52
N ALA A 121 3.05 -6.46 28.94
CA ALA A 121 3.84 -7.68 29.07
C ALA A 121 4.71 -7.77 30.34
N VAL A 122 5.01 -6.67 31.05
CA VAL A 122 6.01 -6.71 32.15
C VAL A 122 5.38 -6.72 33.55
N ALA A 123 4.27 -6.03 33.78
CA ALA A 123 3.62 -6.01 35.10
C ALA A 123 2.68 -7.21 35.35
N LYS A 124 2.21 -7.88 34.28
CA LYS A 124 1.32 -9.04 34.37
C LYS A 124 2.03 -10.39 34.53
N VAL A 125 3.36 -10.44 34.61
CA VAL A 125 4.09 -11.73 34.72
C VAL A 125 3.90 -12.39 36.09
N GLY A 126 3.67 -11.62 37.16
CA GLY A 126 3.52 -12.15 38.53
C GLY A 126 2.14 -12.75 38.85
N GLU A 127 1.05 -12.13 38.38
CA GLU A 127 -0.32 -12.58 38.66
C GLU A 127 -0.91 -13.48 37.57
N VAL A 128 -0.42 -13.39 36.33
CA VAL A 128 -0.92 -14.21 35.22
C VAL A 128 -0.35 -15.63 35.27
N ALA A 129 0.81 -15.87 35.90
CA ALA A 129 1.33 -17.21 36.10
C ALA A 129 0.40 -18.09 36.97
N ALA A 130 -0.28 -17.50 37.95
CA ALA A 130 -1.26 -18.20 38.79
C ALA A 130 -2.60 -18.41 38.06
N ALA A 131 -2.99 -17.51 37.16
CA ALA A 131 -4.21 -17.64 36.36
C ALA A 131 -4.04 -18.56 35.13
N ILE A 132 -2.85 -18.62 34.52
CA ILE A 132 -2.53 -19.52 33.40
C ILE A 132 -2.60 -20.98 33.87
N ALA A 133 -2.09 -21.30 35.06
CA ALA A 133 -2.22 -22.65 35.62
C ALA A 133 -3.68 -23.11 35.80
N VAL A 134 -4.63 -22.16 35.91
CA VAL A 134 -6.07 -22.44 36.02
C VAL A 134 -6.75 -22.44 34.64
N ALA A 135 -6.30 -21.60 33.70
CA ALA A 135 -6.88 -21.48 32.36
C ALA A 135 -6.39 -22.55 31.36
N GLU A 136 -5.20 -23.12 31.57
CA GLU A 136 -4.70 -24.29 30.81
C GLU A 136 -5.58 -25.54 30.99
N ALA A 137 -6.45 -25.54 32.01
CA ALA A 137 -7.47 -26.59 32.18
C ALA A 137 -8.69 -26.45 31.25
N THR A 138 -8.87 -25.30 30.56
CA THR A 138 -10.05 -25.00 29.72
C THR A 138 -9.64 -24.60 28.30
N GLY A 139 -9.16 -25.56 27.50
CA GLY A 139 -8.70 -25.38 26.11
C GLY A 139 -9.78 -25.05 25.06
N GLU A 140 -10.81 -24.29 25.41
CA GLU A 140 -11.90 -23.88 24.50
C GLU A 140 -11.64 -22.51 23.85
N ALA A 141 -11.03 -21.57 24.58
CA ALA A 141 -10.77 -20.21 24.09
C ALA A 141 -9.72 -20.14 22.97
N ASP A 142 -8.73 -21.04 23.01
CA ASP A 142 -7.65 -21.12 22.01
C ASP A 142 -8.17 -21.64 20.65
N ARG A 143 -9.07 -22.62 20.69
CA ARG A 143 -9.68 -23.21 19.47
C ARG A 143 -10.62 -22.24 18.76
N ASP A 144 -11.33 -21.39 19.51
CA ASP A 144 -12.20 -20.36 18.92
C ASP A 144 -11.40 -19.24 18.26
N GLY A 145 -10.26 -18.86 18.83
CA GLY A 145 -9.30 -17.94 18.20
C GLY A 145 -8.75 -18.50 16.89
N GLN A 146 -8.34 -19.77 16.90
CA GLN A 146 -7.82 -20.48 15.72
C GLN A 146 -8.87 -20.52 14.60
N ARG A 147 -10.12 -20.92 14.89
CA ARG A 147 -11.23 -20.95 13.92
C ARG A 147 -11.50 -19.58 13.31
N ARG A 148 -11.43 -18.52 14.11
CA ARG A 148 -11.68 -17.15 13.65
C ARG A 148 -10.58 -16.66 12.71
N LEU A 149 -9.33 -17.07 12.95
CA LEU A 149 -8.21 -16.76 12.07
C LEU A 149 -8.31 -17.52 10.74
N GLU A 150 -8.63 -18.81 10.76
CA GLU A 150 -8.85 -19.62 9.56
C GLU A 150 -9.97 -19.04 8.67
N LEU A 151 -11.06 -18.55 9.27
CA LEU A 151 -12.15 -17.91 8.52
C LEU A 151 -11.71 -16.59 7.86
N LEU A 152 -10.82 -15.82 8.50
CA LEU A 152 -10.25 -14.59 7.94
C LEU A 152 -9.31 -14.91 6.78
N GLU A 153 -8.45 -15.92 6.91
CA GLU A 153 -7.59 -16.39 5.82
C GLU A 153 -8.41 -16.85 4.62
N ILE A 154 -9.43 -17.69 4.83
CA ILE A 154 -10.31 -18.16 3.75
C ILE A 154 -11.01 -16.97 3.06
N LYS A 155 -11.47 -15.98 3.83
CA LYS A 155 -12.13 -14.79 3.27
C LYS A 155 -11.15 -13.97 2.43
N MET A 156 -9.93 -13.75 2.93
CA MET A 156 -8.88 -13.02 2.23
C MET A 156 -8.46 -13.75 0.95
N GLU A 157 -8.27 -15.07 1.00
CA GLU A 157 -7.92 -15.87 -0.18
C GLU A 157 -8.99 -15.79 -1.27
N ARG A 158 -10.28 -15.83 -0.88
CA ARG A 158 -11.39 -15.67 -1.82
C ARG A 158 -11.40 -14.30 -2.47
N GLU A 159 -11.24 -13.24 -1.69
CA GLU A 159 -11.20 -11.87 -2.19
C GLU A 159 -10.03 -11.66 -3.15
N LEU A 160 -8.85 -12.18 -2.82
CA LEU A 160 -7.67 -12.14 -3.69
C LEU A 160 -7.89 -12.93 -4.98
N ALA A 161 -8.55 -14.09 -4.91
CA ALA A 161 -8.88 -14.89 -6.08
C ALA A 161 -9.89 -14.18 -7.00
N GLU A 162 -10.87 -13.47 -6.44
CA GLU A 162 -11.83 -12.66 -7.19
C GLU A 162 -11.16 -11.47 -7.88
N GLN A 163 -10.31 -10.73 -7.16
CA GLN A 163 -9.53 -9.64 -7.74
C GLN A 163 -8.63 -10.11 -8.88
N ARG A 164 -7.97 -11.26 -8.70
CA ARG A 164 -7.14 -11.86 -9.75
C ARG A 164 -7.97 -12.24 -10.97
N ARG A 165 -9.14 -12.87 -10.78
CA ARG A 165 -10.04 -13.20 -11.89
C ARG A 165 -10.51 -11.96 -12.64
N TYR A 166 -10.82 -10.88 -11.91
CA TYR A 166 -11.21 -9.63 -12.52
C TYR A 166 -10.06 -9.03 -13.36
N ALA A 167 -8.84 -8.99 -12.82
CA ALA A 167 -7.67 -8.55 -13.56
C ALA A 167 -7.40 -9.41 -14.80
N ASP A 168 -7.47 -10.73 -14.67
CA ASP A 168 -7.26 -11.67 -15.78
C ASP A 168 -8.32 -11.48 -16.89
N GLU A 169 -9.58 -11.19 -16.53
CA GLU A 169 -10.62 -10.94 -17.53
C GLU A 169 -10.40 -9.60 -18.25
N GLN A 170 -9.94 -8.56 -17.55
CA GLN A 170 -9.59 -7.28 -18.18
C GLN A 170 -8.44 -7.45 -19.20
N VAL A 171 -7.42 -8.23 -18.85
CA VAL A 171 -6.31 -8.56 -19.77
C VAL A 171 -6.85 -9.32 -20.98
N ARG A 172 -7.69 -10.34 -20.79
CA ARG A 172 -8.31 -11.09 -21.90
C ARG A 172 -9.14 -10.21 -22.82
N GLN A 173 -9.89 -9.25 -22.27
CA GLN A 173 -10.66 -8.31 -23.08
C GLN A 173 -9.74 -7.44 -23.95
N LEU A 174 -8.66 -6.92 -23.36
CA LEU A 174 -7.65 -6.14 -24.10
C LEU A 174 -6.99 -6.96 -25.19
N GLU A 175 -6.61 -8.21 -24.90
CA GLU A 175 -6.02 -9.11 -25.90
C GLU A 175 -6.97 -9.41 -27.06
N ARG A 176 -8.27 -9.61 -26.77
CA ARG A 176 -9.30 -9.81 -27.82
C ARG A 176 -9.43 -8.57 -28.70
N LEU A 177 -9.47 -7.37 -28.12
CA LEU A 177 -9.54 -6.12 -28.86
C LEU A 177 -8.31 -5.92 -29.75
N GLN A 178 -7.12 -6.18 -29.21
CA GLN A 178 -5.87 -6.06 -29.95
C GLN A 178 -5.82 -7.04 -31.15
N ARG A 179 -6.26 -8.29 -30.95
CA ARG A 179 -6.33 -9.28 -32.05
C ARG A 179 -7.32 -8.87 -33.12
N ALA A 180 -8.51 -8.44 -32.73
CA ALA A 180 -9.53 -7.98 -33.68
C ALA A 180 -9.04 -6.77 -34.49
N GLN A 181 -8.32 -5.84 -33.85
CA GLN A 181 -7.72 -4.70 -34.54
C GLN A 181 -6.65 -5.13 -35.55
N LEU A 182 -5.77 -6.06 -35.16
CA LEU A 182 -4.73 -6.58 -36.06
C LEU A 182 -5.34 -7.31 -37.26
N GLU A 183 -6.35 -8.16 -37.04
CA GLU A 183 -7.07 -8.84 -38.11
C GLU A 183 -7.76 -7.86 -39.05
N ALA A 184 -8.41 -6.81 -38.51
CA ALA A 184 -9.03 -5.77 -39.32
C ALA A 184 -7.99 -5.05 -40.21
N GLN A 185 -6.82 -4.71 -39.65
CA GLN A 185 -5.74 -4.08 -40.41
C GLN A 185 -5.19 -5.01 -41.50
N GLN A 186 -4.97 -6.30 -41.19
CA GLN A 186 -4.50 -7.29 -42.16
C GLN A 186 -5.52 -7.48 -43.29
N ASN A 187 -6.80 -7.56 -42.97
CA ASN A 187 -7.87 -7.68 -43.96
C ASN A 187 -7.95 -6.46 -44.87
N GLN A 188 -7.85 -5.25 -44.32
CA GLN A 188 -7.78 -4.01 -45.12
C GLN A 188 -6.58 -4.02 -46.06
N HIS A 189 -5.40 -4.41 -45.57
CA HIS A 189 -4.20 -4.50 -46.40
C HIS A 189 -4.33 -5.56 -47.50
N ALA A 190 -4.90 -6.73 -47.20
CA ALA A 190 -5.16 -7.78 -48.18
C ALA A 190 -6.15 -7.34 -49.26
N GLN A 191 -7.22 -6.63 -48.88
CA GLN A 191 -8.18 -6.06 -49.83
C GLN A 191 -7.54 -5.01 -50.76
N LEU A 192 -6.67 -4.16 -50.22
CA LEU A 192 -5.94 -3.17 -51.02
C LEU A 192 -5.04 -3.86 -52.05
N LEU A 193 -4.28 -4.87 -51.63
CA LEU A 193 -3.44 -5.65 -52.54
C LEU A 193 -4.26 -6.35 -53.63
N ALA A 194 -5.39 -6.96 -53.27
CA ALA A 194 -6.27 -7.60 -54.24
C ALA A 194 -6.82 -6.58 -55.26
N THR A 195 -7.19 -5.38 -54.81
CA THR A 195 -7.66 -4.30 -55.68
C THR A 195 -6.57 -3.84 -56.63
N ILE A 196 -5.34 -3.65 -56.15
CA ILE A 196 -4.19 -3.27 -56.97
C ILE A 196 -3.91 -4.35 -58.03
N GLN A 197 -3.94 -5.63 -57.65
CA GLN A 197 -3.74 -6.74 -58.58
C GLN A 197 -4.84 -6.77 -59.66
N GLN A 198 -6.10 -6.55 -59.28
CA GLN A 198 -7.22 -6.48 -60.23
C GLN A 198 -7.03 -5.32 -61.21
N GLN A 199 -6.62 -4.13 -60.73
CA GLN A 199 -6.34 -2.98 -61.58
C GLN A 199 -5.17 -3.25 -62.55
N GLN A 200 -4.11 -3.92 -62.09
CA GLN A 200 -2.97 -4.31 -62.93
C GLN A 200 -3.39 -5.32 -64.03
N ALA A 201 -4.21 -6.33 -63.68
CA ALA A 201 -4.72 -7.29 -64.65
C ALA A 201 -5.58 -6.62 -65.73
N MET A 202 -6.49 -5.74 -65.32
CA MET A 202 -7.34 -4.97 -66.24
C MET A 202 -6.51 -4.09 -67.17
N MET A 203 -5.47 -3.41 -66.65
CA MET A 203 -4.57 -2.58 -67.45
C MET A 203 -3.82 -3.41 -68.50
N LEU A 204 -3.34 -4.61 -68.13
CA LEU A 204 -2.68 -5.52 -69.06
C LEU A 204 -3.62 -5.99 -70.17
N ASP A 205 -4.88 -6.29 -69.87
CA ASP A 205 -5.86 -6.71 -70.86
C ASP A 205 -6.24 -5.57 -71.82
N LEU A 206 -6.35 -4.33 -71.31
CA LEU A 206 -6.52 -3.13 -72.14
C LEU A 206 -5.33 -2.95 -73.10
N ILE A 207 -4.09 -3.05 -72.60
CA ILE A 207 -2.87 -2.95 -73.44
C ILE A 207 -2.86 -4.02 -74.53
N LYS A 208 -3.19 -5.27 -74.20
CA LYS A 208 -3.28 -6.37 -75.19
C LYS A 208 -4.35 -6.11 -76.24
N SER A 209 -5.52 -5.60 -75.82
CA SER A 209 -6.63 -5.29 -76.73
C SER A 209 -6.25 -4.19 -77.72
N VAL A 210 -5.66 -3.09 -77.25
CA VAL A 210 -5.16 -2.00 -78.11
C VAL A 210 -4.07 -2.50 -79.05
N ALA A 211 -3.09 -3.26 -78.54
CA ALA A 211 -2.02 -3.82 -79.37
C ALA A 211 -2.54 -4.79 -80.45
N ALA A 212 -3.64 -5.51 -80.19
CA ALA A 212 -4.28 -6.37 -81.18
C ALA A 212 -5.08 -5.59 -82.22
N GLN A 213 -5.65 -4.43 -81.86
CA GLN A 213 -6.31 -3.52 -82.80
C GLN A 213 -5.29 -2.84 -83.73
N SER A 214 -4.16 -2.34 -83.20
CA SER A 214 -3.10 -1.73 -84.01
C SER A 214 -2.36 -2.66 -84.97
N LYS A 215 -2.56 -3.99 -84.88
CA LYS A 215 -2.02 -4.98 -85.83
C LYS A 215 -2.99 -5.32 -86.97
N LYS A 216 -4.23 -4.85 -86.91
CA LYS A 216 -5.27 -5.11 -87.92
C LYS A 216 -5.46 -3.96 -88.93
N ASP A 217 -4.86 -2.81 -88.65
CA ASP A 217 -4.70 -1.67 -89.57
C ASP A 217 -3.32 -1.74 -90.25
#